data_AF-A0A1X2GKC6-F1
#
_entry.id   AF-A0A1X2GKC6-F1
#
_cell.length_a   1.000
_cell.length_b   1.000
_cell.length_c   1.000
_cell.angle_alpha   90.00
_cell.angle_beta   90.00
_cell.angle_gamma   90.00
#
_symmetry.space_group_name_H-M   'P 1'
#
loop_
_entity.id
_entity.type
_entity.pdbx_description
1 polymer ?
#
loop_
_entity_poly.entity_id
_entity_poly.type
_entity_poly.pdbx_seq_one_letter_code
_entity_poly.pdbx_strand_id
1 'polypeptide(L)' 'MAAHYIVERLLQIPTVKIRQVSATTNKLAKIIKDGRANLHFICGKQMVHDD' A
#
# COMPACT_ATOMS: atom_id res chain seq x y z
N MET A 1 -13.53 1.01 -6.49
CA MET A 1 -14.10 1.68 -5.30
C MET A 1 -13.29 1.39 -4.04
N ALA A 2 -13.08 0.13 -3.65
CA ALA A 2 -12.33 -0.21 -2.42
C ALA A 2 -10.88 0.34 -2.38
N ALA A 3 -10.12 0.23 -3.47
CA ALA A 3 -8.73 0.70 -3.51
C ALA A 3 -8.59 2.22 -3.31
N HIS A 4 -9.50 3.00 -3.88
CA HIS A 4 -9.49 4.46 -3.75
C HIS A 4 -9.73 4.86 -2.29
N TYR A 5 -10.77 4.29 -1.67
CA TYR A 5 -11.07 4.49 -0.27
C TYR A 5 -9.89 4.15 0.65
N ILE A 6 -9.22 3.02 0.42
CA ILE A 6 -8.05 2.62 1.25
C ILE A 6 -6.91 3.64 1.11
N VAL A 7 -6.58 4.08 -0.11
CA VAL A 7 -5.50 5.06 -0.33
C VAL A 7 -5.83 6.40 0.32
N GLU A 8 -7.07 6.87 0.20
CA GLU A 8 -7.52 8.11 0.87
C GLU A 8 -7.40 8.01 2.39
N ARG A 9 -7.80 6.88 2.98
CA ARG A 9 -7.67 6.65 4.42
C ARG A 9 -6.21 6.58 4.87
N LEU A 10 -5.33 5.99 4.07
CA LEU A 10 -3.90 5.94 4.36
C LEU A 10 -3.27 7.33 4.34
N LEU A 11 -3.69 8.22 3.44
CA LEU A 11 -3.20 9.61 3.37
C LEU A 11 -3.60 10.46 4.59
N GLN A 12 -4.58 10.03 5.40
CA GLN A 12 -4.93 10.70 6.65
C GLN A 12 -3.94 10.41 7.78
N ILE A 13 -3.03 9.43 7.62
CA ILE A 13 -2.03 9.07 8.62
C ILE A 13 -0.77 9.94 8.42
N PRO A 14 -0.35 10.76 9.40
CA PRO A 14 0.74 11.73 9.22
C PRO A 14 2.09 11.16 8.77
N THR A 15 2.37 9.90 9.13
CA THR A 15 3.62 9.20 8.78
C THR A 15 3.60 8.59 7.38
N VAL A 16 2.43 8.52 6.72
CA VAL A 16 2.29 7.93 5.40
C VAL A 16 2.49 8.99 4.32
N LYS A 17 3.47 8.76 3.44
CA LYS A 17 3.75 9.63 2.28
C LYS A 17 3.66 8.81 1.00
N ILE A 18 2.72 9.15 0.12
CA ILE A 18 2.52 8.48 -1.18
C ILE A 18 2.82 9.48 -2.29
N ARG A 19 3.96 9.29 -2.98
CA ARG A 19 4.40 10.20 -4.07
C ARG A 19 3.50 10.13 -5.30
N GLN A 20 3.03 8.93 -5.66
CA GLN A 20 2.27 8.68 -6.88
C GLN A 20 0.93 8.03 -6.52
N VAL A 21 -0.03 8.86 -6.07
CA VAL A 21 -1.34 8.41 -5.54
C VAL A 21 -2.11 7.58 -6.58
N SER A 22 -2.21 8.06 -7.82
CA SER A 22 -2.94 7.36 -8.89
C SER A 22 -2.33 5.99 -9.20
N ALA A 23 -1.01 5.92 -9.41
CA ALA A 23 -0.32 4.67 -9.69
C ALA A 23 -0.43 3.68 -8.52
N THR A 24 -0.35 4.17 -7.28
CA THR A 24 -0.49 3.35 -6.07
C THR A 24 -1.91 2.79 -5.95
N THR A 25 -2.92 3.60 -6.23
CA THR A 25 -4.33 3.19 -6.25
C THR A 25 -4.56 2.09 -7.29
N ASN A 26 -3.99 2.23 -8.49
CA ASN A 26 -4.10 1.21 -9.55
C ASN A 26 -3.41 -0.11 -9.17
N LYS A 27 -2.22 -0.04 -8.57
CA LYS A 27 -1.53 -1.24 -8.07
C LYS A 27 -2.33 -1.94 -6.97
N LEU A 28 -2.89 -1.18 -6.03
CA LEU A 28 -3.74 -1.74 -4.97
C LEU A 28 -5.03 -2.35 -5.55
N ALA A 29 -5.66 -1.69 -6.53
CA ALA A 29 -6.82 -2.23 -7.22
C ALA A 29 -6.52 -3.57 -7.90
N LYS A 30 -5.34 -3.71 -8.51
CA LYS A 30 -4.86 -4.98 -9.09
C LYS A 30 -4.69 -6.06 -8.01
N ILE A 31 -4.02 -5.76 -6.90
CA ILE A 31 -3.82 -6.71 -5.79
C ILE A 31 -5.18 -7.22 -5.26
N ILE A 32 -6.14 -6.31 -5.06
CA ILE A 32 -7.49 -6.67 -4.60
C ILE A 32 -8.20 -7.55 -5.63
N LYS A 33 -8.09 -7.23 -6.93
CA LYS A 33 -8.70 -7.99 -8.02
C LYS A 33 -8.10 -9.40 -8.16
N ASP A 34 -6.77 -9.50 -8.10
CA ASP A 34 -6.05 -10.76 -8.29
C ASP A 34 -6.29 -11.71 -7.09
N GLY A 35 -6.62 -11.16 -5.92
CA GLY A 35 -7.09 -11.93 -4.77
C GLY A 35 -5.99 -12.69 -4.02
N ARG A 36 -6.34 -13.24 -2.86
CA ARG A 36 -5.38 -13.83 -1.89
C ARG A 36 -4.50 -14.94 -2.48
N ALA A 37 -5.05 -15.77 -3.38
CA ALA A 37 -4.32 -16.89 -3.96
C ALA A 37 -3.10 -16.46 -4.81
N ASN A 38 -3.08 -15.21 -5.26
CA ASN A 38 -2.04 -14.65 -6.12
C ASN A 38 -1.10 -13.67 -5.36
N LEU A 39 -1.15 -13.65 -4.02
CA LEU A 39 -0.38 -12.71 -3.20
C LEU A 39 0.79 -13.40 -2.49
N HIS A 40 1.99 -12.88 -2.72
CA HIS A 40 3.21 -13.29 -2.01
C HIS A 40 3.80 -12.10 -1.25
N PHE A 41 4.08 -12.29 0.04
CA PHE A 41 4.70 -11.26 0.88
C PHE A 41 6.20 -11.46 0.93
N ILE A 42 6.93 -10.39 0.58
CA ILE A 42 8.40 -10.32 0.73
C ILE A 42 8.66 -9.15 1.67
N CYS A 43 9.29 -9.42 2.81
CA CYS A 43 9.61 -8.41 3.82
C CYS A 43 11.13 -8.34 3.99
N GLY A 44 11.68 -7.12 4.00
CA GLY A 44 13.10 -6.90 4.26
C GLY A 44 13.44 -7.15 5.73
N LYS A 45 14.60 -7.77 5.99
CA LYS A 45 15.10 -8.01 7.34
C LYS A 45 16.03 -6.87 7.74
N GLN A 46 15.49 -5.69 8.04
CA GLN A 46 16.29 -4.59 8.59
C GLN A 46 15.47 -3.82 9.64
N MET A 47 15.96 -3.86 10.88
CA MET A 47 15.49 -3.02 11.98
C MET A 47 15.89 -1.57 11.68
N VAL A 48 14.98 -0.65 11.95
CA VAL A 48 15.23 0.79 11.87
C VAL A 48 16.18 1.14 13.01
N HIS A 49 17.27 1.84 12.70
CA HIS A 49 18.09 2.48 13.73
C HIS A 49 17.25 3.57 14.39
N ASP A 50 16.94 3.38 15.68
CA ASP A 50 16.56 4.47 16.56
C ASP A 50 17.84 5.26 16.84
N ASP A 51 17.95 6.46 16.25
CA ASP A 51 18.90 7.50 16.70
C ASP A 51 18.37 8.18 17.97
#